data_AF-A0AAD8VPF2-F1
#
_entry.id   AF-A0AAD8VPF2-F1
#
_cell.length_a   1.000
_cell.length_b   1.000
_cell.length_c   1.000
_cell.angle_alpha   90.00
_cell.angle_beta   90.00
_cell.angle_gamma   90.00
#
_symmetry.space_group_name_H-M   'P 1'
#
loop_
_entity.id
_entity.type
_entity.pdbx_description
1 polymer ?
#
loop_
_entity_poly.entity_id
_entity_poly.type
_entity_poly.pdbx_seq_one_letter_code
_entity_poly.pdbx_strand_id
1 'polypeptide(L)'
;MGSTDGDSHESWAWWLDALEAMRRTYSIPMEAREERIRADVEDTRRKEEAAAAASVGAAKKSWWNNRRAAVTKMETAGHPEAAAYRKRLNEEHSEMWERRAAEESQVNEEGWSSDPEARGAASYRRKWNCVWADPATFEDTTDIPAMRYTDEPAPGPYDRPTGTLQIFSVKVTETAQELQWPLDVYGLIAIRDQLLSRERNIIFARSRDNCQTITKEVVCSI
;
A
#
# COMPACT_ATOMS: atom_id res chain seq x y z
N MET A 1 66.45 -35.68 9.23
CA MET A 1 65.17 -35.85 8.51
C MET A 1 64.07 -35.39 9.45
N GLY A 2 63.13 -34.63 8.90
CA GLY A 2 62.37 -33.59 9.59
C GLY A 2 61.36 -34.05 10.64
N SER A 3 61.16 -33.16 11.61
CA SER A 3 60.05 -33.14 12.56
C SER A 3 58.76 -32.71 11.85
N THR A 4 57.65 -33.38 12.13
CA THR A 4 56.29 -32.83 11.96
C THR A 4 55.42 -33.34 13.10
N ASP A 5 55.43 -32.56 14.18
CA ASP A 5 54.29 -32.44 15.08
C ASP A 5 53.12 -31.80 14.33
N GLY A 6 51.91 -32.14 14.78
CA GLY A 6 50.74 -31.28 14.62
C GLY A 6 49.83 -31.63 13.45
N ASP A 7 48.86 -32.51 13.69
CA ASP A 7 47.51 -32.36 13.13
C ASP A 7 46.57 -33.39 13.76
N SER A 8 46.05 -33.08 14.94
CA SER A 8 44.91 -33.82 15.51
C SER A 8 43.92 -32.96 16.30
N HIS A 9 44.06 -31.62 16.26
CA HIS A 9 43.20 -30.70 17.02
C HIS A 9 42.04 -30.12 16.20
N GLU A 10 42.02 -30.24 14.87
CA GLU A 10 40.97 -29.68 14.01
C GLU A 10 39.72 -30.58 13.86
N SER A 11 39.79 -31.86 14.24
CA SER A 11 38.72 -32.83 13.99
C SER A 11 37.49 -32.69 14.92
N TRP A 12 37.60 -31.94 16.02
CA TRP A 12 36.52 -31.83 17.02
C TRP A 12 35.91 -30.43 17.14
N ALA A 13 36.51 -29.43 16.49
CA ALA A 13 36.04 -28.04 16.52
C ALA A 13 34.63 -27.90 15.93
N TRP A 14 34.37 -28.58 14.80
CA TRP A 14 33.03 -28.63 14.19
C TRP A 14 31.98 -29.24 15.12
N TRP A 15 32.36 -30.22 15.95
CA TRP A 15 31.42 -30.88 16.86
C TRP A 15 31.06 -29.99 18.06
N LEU A 16 32.01 -29.21 18.56
CA LEU A 16 31.78 -28.20 19.59
C LEU A 16 30.96 -27.03 19.06
N ASP A 17 31.24 -26.53 17.85
CA ASP A 17 30.44 -25.50 17.18
C ASP A 17 29.00 -25.98 16.92
N ALA A 18 28.83 -27.25 16.52
CA ALA A 18 27.50 -27.85 16.34
C ALA A 18 26.73 -28.00 17.66
N LEU A 19 27.41 -28.39 18.74
CA LEU A 19 26.82 -28.46 20.07
C LEU A 19 26.45 -27.08 20.62
N GLU A 20 27.28 -26.06 20.37
CA GLU A 20 27.05 -24.70 20.84
C GLU A 20 25.97 -23.99 20.01
N ALA A 21 25.87 -24.29 18.71
CA ALA A 21 24.75 -23.93 17.86
C ALA A 21 23.45 -24.59 18.36
N MET A 22 23.45 -25.90 18.61
CA MET A 22 22.30 -26.59 19.21
C MET A 22 21.94 -25.99 20.57
N ARG A 23 22.92 -25.73 21.43
CA ARG A 23 22.68 -25.09 22.73
C ARG A 23 22.10 -23.69 22.56
N ARG A 24 22.52 -22.89 21.58
CA ARG A 24 21.88 -21.59 21.27
C ARG A 24 20.46 -21.73 20.74
N THR A 25 20.19 -22.73 19.90
CA THR A 25 18.84 -22.95 19.35
C THR A 25 17.89 -23.51 20.41
N TYR A 26 18.36 -24.42 21.27
CA TYR A 26 17.59 -25.15 22.29
C TYR A 26 17.64 -24.56 23.70
N SER A 27 18.53 -23.59 23.98
CA SER A 27 18.59 -22.82 25.24
C SER A 27 17.84 -21.48 25.15
N ILE A 28 17.04 -21.27 24.09
CA ILE A 28 16.02 -20.24 24.15
C ILE A 28 14.99 -20.72 25.17
N PRO A 29 14.71 -19.95 26.26
CA PRO A 29 13.71 -20.33 27.23
C PRO A 29 12.42 -20.74 26.52
N MET A 30 11.80 -21.83 26.96
CA MET A 30 10.60 -22.37 26.30
C MET A 30 9.52 -21.29 26.11
N GLU A 31 9.43 -20.35 27.05
CA GLU A 31 8.60 -19.14 26.98
C GLU A 31 8.89 -18.28 25.73
N ALA A 32 10.16 -17.99 25.41
CA ALA A 32 10.53 -17.20 24.23
C ALA A 32 10.32 -17.97 22.91
N ARG A 33 10.25 -19.31 22.94
CA ARG A 33 9.82 -20.13 21.79
C ARG A 33 8.30 -20.08 21.61
N GLU A 34 7.55 -20.20 22.70
CA GLU A 34 6.09 -20.07 22.72
C GLU A 34 5.61 -18.68 22.31
N GLU A 35 6.30 -17.62 22.73
CA GLU A 35 6.00 -16.25 22.32
C GLU A 35 6.19 -16.04 20.83
N ARG A 36 7.27 -16.59 20.23
CA ARG A 36 7.45 -16.55 18.78
C ARG A 36 6.36 -17.30 18.03
N ILE A 37 6.03 -18.52 18.48
CA ILE A 37 4.93 -19.30 17.86
C ILE A 37 3.61 -18.54 17.97
N ARG A 38 3.32 -17.93 19.12
CA ARG A 38 2.13 -17.10 19.31
C ARG A 38 2.13 -15.88 18.40
N ALA A 39 3.26 -15.20 18.25
CA ALA A 39 3.41 -14.06 17.36
C ALA A 39 3.21 -14.45 15.90
N ASP A 40 3.75 -15.59 15.46
CA ASP A 40 3.61 -16.11 14.10
C ASP A 40 2.15 -16.53 13.80
N VAL A 41 1.48 -17.19 14.74
CA VAL A 41 0.05 -17.56 14.61
C VAL A 41 -0.81 -16.30 14.51
N GLU A 42 -0.53 -15.30 15.35
CA GLU A 42 -1.26 -14.05 15.37
C GLU A 42 -0.99 -13.19 14.11
N ASP A 43 0.24 -13.18 13.59
CA ASP A 43 0.57 -12.57 12.30
C ASP A 43 -0.13 -13.28 11.13
N THR A 44 -0.18 -14.61 11.16
CA THR A 44 -0.91 -15.41 10.16
C THR A 44 -2.40 -15.07 10.20
N ARG A 45 -3.00 -15.02 11.39
CA ARG A 45 -4.40 -14.61 11.57
C ARG A 45 -4.66 -13.21 11.02
N ARG A 46 -3.80 -12.23 11.32
CA ARG A 46 -3.93 -10.87 10.78
C ARG A 46 -3.84 -10.83 9.26
N LYS A 47 -2.95 -11.62 8.66
CA LYS A 47 -2.82 -11.75 7.20
C LYS A 47 -4.07 -12.36 6.59
N GLU A 48 -4.63 -13.40 7.20
CA GLU A 48 -5.89 -14.03 6.75
C GLU A 48 -7.08 -13.08 6.84
N GLU A 49 -7.21 -12.35 7.95
CA GLU A 49 -8.25 -11.34 8.15
C GLU A 49 -8.12 -10.20 7.13
N ALA A 50 -6.91 -9.72 6.88
CA ALA A 50 -6.64 -8.70 5.87
C ALA A 50 -6.97 -9.22 4.45
N ALA A 51 -6.62 -10.46 4.14
CA ALA A 51 -6.94 -11.09 2.86
C ALA A 51 -8.45 -11.28 2.66
N ALA A 52 -9.17 -11.70 3.72
CA ALA A 52 -10.63 -11.83 3.70
C ALA A 52 -11.30 -10.46 3.50
N ALA A 53 -10.86 -9.43 4.23
CA ALA A 53 -11.35 -8.06 4.08
C ALA A 53 -11.09 -7.52 2.66
N ALA A 54 -9.91 -7.79 2.09
CA ALA A 54 -9.58 -7.42 0.71
C ALA A 54 -10.49 -8.13 -0.31
N SER A 55 -10.77 -9.43 -0.11
CA SER A 55 -11.69 -10.20 -0.97
C SER A 55 -13.12 -9.65 -0.93
N VAL A 56 -13.61 -9.29 0.26
CA VAL A 56 -14.94 -8.66 0.41
C VAL A 56 -14.96 -7.29 -0.29
N GLY A 57 -13.90 -6.49 -0.13
CA GLY A 57 -13.73 -5.22 -0.83
C GLY A 57 -13.76 -5.37 -2.36
N ALA A 58 -13.02 -6.35 -2.89
CA ALA A 58 -12.96 -6.63 -4.32
C ALA A 58 -14.31 -7.09 -4.90
N ALA A 59 -15.02 -7.99 -4.20
CA ALA A 59 -16.35 -8.45 -4.61
C ALA A 59 -17.36 -7.29 -4.65
N LYS A 60 -17.33 -6.44 -3.62
CA LYS A 60 -18.18 -5.25 -3.55
C LYS A 60 -17.84 -4.25 -4.66
N LYS A 61 -16.55 -4.08 -4.97
CA LYS A 61 -16.07 -3.24 -6.09
C LYS A 61 -16.58 -3.72 -7.43
N SER A 62 -16.48 -5.01 -7.70
CA SER A 62 -17.03 -5.64 -8.90
C SER A 62 -18.54 -5.43 -9.01
N TRP A 63 -19.28 -5.65 -7.92
CA TRP A 63 -20.73 -5.45 -7.88
C TRP A 63 -21.16 -4.03 -8.27
N TRP A 64 -20.54 -3.00 -7.69
CA TRP A 64 -20.83 -1.60 -8.04
C TRP A 64 -20.48 -1.28 -9.50
N ASN A 65 -19.33 -1.74 -9.98
CA ASN A 65 -18.90 -1.51 -11.36
C ASN A 65 -19.87 -2.13 -12.36
N ASN A 66 -20.32 -3.36 -12.11
CA ASN A 66 -21.32 -4.04 -12.93
C ASN A 66 -22.65 -3.26 -12.95
N ARG A 67 -23.06 -2.74 -11.80
CA ARG A 67 -24.30 -1.98 -11.65
C ARG A 67 -24.26 -0.63 -12.39
N ARG A 68 -23.13 0.07 -12.33
CA ARG A 68 -22.88 1.30 -13.11
C ARG A 68 -22.88 1.02 -14.61
N ALA A 69 -22.17 -0.03 -15.03
CA ALA A 69 -22.11 -0.45 -16.44
C ALA A 69 -23.50 -0.85 -16.96
N ALA A 70 -24.32 -1.51 -16.15
CA ALA A 70 -25.69 -1.87 -16.50
C ALA A 70 -26.56 -0.63 -16.78
N VAL A 71 -26.47 0.42 -15.95
CA VAL A 71 -27.18 1.69 -16.20
C VAL A 71 -26.69 2.35 -17.45
N THR A 72 -25.38 2.48 -17.64
CA THR A 72 -24.82 3.07 -18.84
C THR A 72 -25.32 2.33 -20.09
N LYS A 73 -25.39 1.00 -20.04
CA LYS A 73 -25.93 0.17 -21.13
C LYS A 73 -27.44 0.36 -21.33
N MET A 74 -28.22 0.54 -20.26
CA MET A 74 -29.65 0.84 -20.36
C MET A 74 -29.91 2.21 -20.99
N GLU A 75 -29.09 3.21 -20.68
CA GLU A 75 -29.19 4.55 -21.25
C GLU A 75 -28.83 4.60 -22.72
N THR A 76 -27.75 3.93 -23.12
CA THR A 76 -27.37 3.83 -24.52
C THR A 76 -28.43 3.08 -25.34
N ALA A 77 -29.15 2.15 -24.72
CA ALA A 77 -30.28 1.45 -25.32
C ALA A 77 -31.61 2.25 -25.28
N GLY A 78 -31.65 3.44 -24.68
CA GLY A 78 -32.87 4.25 -24.55
C GLY A 78 -33.95 3.63 -23.67
N HIS A 79 -33.57 2.78 -22.71
CA HIS A 79 -34.53 2.08 -21.86
C HIS A 79 -35.26 3.06 -20.93
N PRO A 80 -36.62 3.06 -20.89
CA PRO A 80 -37.40 4.04 -20.14
C PRO A 80 -37.16 3.99 -18.62
N GLU A 81 -36.73 2.85 -18.10
CA GLU A 81 -36.43 2.67 -16.67
C GLU A 81 -35.01 3.13 -16.26
N ALA A 82 -34.14 3.48 -17.22
CA ALA A 82 -32.74 3.80 -16.94
C ALA A 82 -32.59 4.97 -15.96
N ALA A 83 -33.41 6.01 -16.12
CA ALA A 83 -33.44 7.17 -15.23
C ALA A 83 -33.87 6.81 -13.80
N ALA A 84 -34.89 5.96 -13.65
CA ALA A 84 -35.37 5.50 -12.35
C ALA A 84 -34.34 4.61 -11.64
N TYR A 85 -33.61 3.77 -12.40
CA TYR A 85 -32.52 2.97 -11.88
C TYR A 85 -31.34 3.84 -11.43
N ARG A 86 -30.94 4.84 -12.24
CA ARG A 86 -29.88 5.80 -11.86
C ARG A 86 -30.24 6.57 -10.59
N LYS A 87 -31.50 7.01 -10.47
CA LYS A 87 -31.97 7.71 -9.27
C LYS A 87 -31.82 6.84 -8.02
N ARG A 88 -32.28 5.58 -8.06
CA ARG A 88 -32.12 4.61 -6.97
C ARG A 88 -30.64 4.39 -6.59
N LEU A 89 -29.76 4.22 -7.58
CA LEU A 89 -28.32 4.10 -7.33
C LEU A 89 -27.74 5.34 -6.63
N ASN A 90 -28.15 6.54 -7.03
CA ASN A 90 -27.69 7.78 -6.44
C ASN A 90 -28.20 7.96 -5.02
N GLU A 91 -29.45 7.57 -4.74
CA GLU A 91 -30.04 7.58 -3.39
C GLU A 91 -29.30 6.60 -2.46
N GLU A 92 -29.10 5.35 -2.87
CA GLU A 92 -28.31 4.36 -2.12
C GLU A 92 -26.89 4.86 -1.81
N HIS A 93 -26.26 5.51 -2.79
CA HIS A 93 -24.96 6.14 -2.61
C HIS A 93 -25.05 7.31 -1.61
N SER A 94 -26.05 8.20 -1.74
CA SER A 94 -26.25 9.33 -0.81
C SER A 94 -26.46 8.87 0.64
N GLU A 95 -27.32 7.88 0.87
CA GLU A 95 -27.56 7.31 2.20
C GLU A 95 -26.28 6.71 2.80
N MET A 96 -25.46 6.07 1.96
CA MET A 96 -24.16 5.57 2.39
C MET A 96 -23.21 6.70 2.81
N TRP A 97 -23.18 7.80 2.04
CA TRP A 97 -22.38 8.97 2.35
C TRP A 97 -22.80 9.62 3.67
N GLU A 98 -24.09 9.80 3.89
CA GLU A 98 -24.63 10.35 5.13
C GLU A 98 -24.25 9.49 6.34
N ARG A 99 -24.34 8.16 6.21
CA ARG A 99 -23.93 7.23 7.27
C ARG A 99 -22.46 7.40 7.64
N ARG A 100 -21.57 7.49 6.65
CA ARG A 100 -20.14 7.67 6.90
C ARG A 100 -19.80 9.04 7.46
N ALA A 101 -20.47 10.09 6.99
CA ALA A 101 -20.31 11.42 7.56
C ALA A 101 -20.73 11.44 9.04
N ALA A 102 -21.81 10.73 9.39
CA ALA A 102 -22.23 10.57 10.78
C ALA A 102 -21.22 9.77 11.62
N GLU A 103 -20.71 8.65 11.10
CA GLU A 103 -19.62 7.88 11.72
C GLU A 103 -18.35 8.72 11.89
N GLU A 104 -17.99 9.52 10.89
CA GLU A 104 -16.84 10.43 10.94
C GLU A 104 -17.02 11.49 12.02
N SER A 105 -18.22 12.04 12.16
CA SER A 105 -18.52 13.03 13.20
C SER A 105 -18.44 12.46 14.63
N GLN A 106 -18.45 11.14 14.80
CA GLN A 106 -18.43 10.47 16.12
C GLN A 106 -17.04 9.99 16.56
N VAL A 107 -16.01 10.12 15.72
CA VAL A 107 -14.69 9.59 16.05
C VAL A 107 -13.99 10.44 17.11
N ASN A 108 -13.53 9.76 18.14
CA ASN A 108 -12.67 10.30 19.17
C ASN A 108 -11.21 10.40 18.68
N GLU A 109 -10.50 11.47 19.08
CA GLU A 109 -9.08 11.65 18.79
C GLU A 109 -8.16 10.97 19.82
N GLU A 110 -8.71 10.35 20.86
CA GLU A 110 -7.94 9.51 21.79
C GLU A 110 -7.29 8.34 21.04
N GLY A 111 -5.97 8.20 21.20
CA GLY A 111 -5.16 7.16 20.53
C GLY A 111 -4.49 7.59 19.23
N TRP A 112 -4.65 8.85 18.80
CA TRP A 112 -3.90 9.38 17.67
C TRP A 112 -2.44 9.60 18.02
N SER A 113 -1.55 9.45 17.03
CA SER A 113 -0.13 9.75 17.20
C SER A 113 0.08 11.21 17.62
N SER A 114 1.03 11.44 18.53
CA SER A 114 1.50 12.80 18.86
C SER A 114 2.39 13.38 17.78
N ASP A 115 2.93 12.54 16.89
CA ASP A 115 3.73 12.96 15.73
C ASP A 115 2.83 13.68 14.69
N PRO A 116 3.06 14.96 14.38
CA PRO A 116 2.19 15.74 13.50
C PRO A 116 2.03 15.12 12.10
N GLU A 117 3.10 14.56 11.56
CA GLU A 117 3.16 13.92 10.24
C GLU A 117 2.34 12.64 10.22
N ALA A 118 2.54 11.74 11.19
CA ALA A 118 1.74 10.53 11.34
C ALA A 118 0.26 10.84 11.60
N ARG A 119 -0.03 11.86 12.43
CA ARG A 119 -1.39 12.35 12.70
C ARG A 119 -2.02 12.88 11.40
N GLY A 120 -1.28 13.65 10.61
CA GLY A 120 -1.71 14.19 9.33
C GLY A 120 -2.02 13.08 8.31
N ALA A 121 -1.14 12.10 8.18
CA ALA A 121 -1.34 10.94 7.29
C ALA A 121 -2.57 10.11 7.68
N ALA A 122 -2.75 9.84 8.98
CA ALA A 122 -3.92 9.13 9.50
C ALA A 122 -5.22 9.91 9.23
N SER A 123 -5.22 11.23 9.47
CA SER A 123 -6.35 12.12 9.16
C SER A 123 -6.72 12.07 7.69
N TYR A 124 -5.71 12.18 6.82
CA TYR A 124 -5.91 12.15 5.37
C TYR A 124 -6.52 10.82 4.92
N ARG A 125 -5.95 9.69 5.34
CA ARG A 125 -6.48 8.36 4.99
C ARG A 125 -7.92 8.18 5.44
N ARG A 126 -8.23 8.64 6.65
CA ARG A 126 -9.58 8.57 7.22
C ARG A 126 -10.58 9.41 6.44
N LYS A 127 -10.27 10.68 6.18
CA LYS A 127 -11.11 11.58 5.38
C LYS A 127 -11.30 11.02 3.97
N TRP A 128 -10.22 10.52 3.36
CA TRP A 128 -10.31 9.85 2.06
C TRP A 128 -11.25 8.65 2.13
N ASN A 129 -11.18 7.81 3.16
CA ASN A 129 -12.07 6.65 3.30
C ASN A 129 -13.54 7.07 3.51
N CYS A 130 -13.80 8.11 4.30
CA CYS A 130 -15.16 8.64 4.47
C CYS A 130 -15.76 9.03 3.12
N VAL A 131 -15.00 9.81 2.34
CA VAL A 131 -15.46 10.42 1.10
C VAL A 131 -15.42 9.44 -0.08
N TRP A 132 -14.46 8.53 -0.13
CA TRP A 132 -14.13 7.79 -1.36
C TRP A 132 -14.04 6.28 -1.23
N ALA A 133 -14.08 5.72 -0.01
CA ALA A 133 -14.18 4.27 0.08
C ALA A 133 -15.48 3.82 -0.61
N ASP A 134 -15.54 2.64 -1.17
CA ASP A 134 -16.69 2.11 -1.93
C ASP A 134 -16.93 2.74 -3.33
N PRO A 135 -16.61 2.02 -4.41
CA PRO A 135 -15.99 0.70 -4.40
C PRO A 135 -14.47 0.71 -4.15
N ALA A 136 -13.82 1.87 -4.22
CA ALA A 136 -12.37 1.97 -4.14
C ALA A 136 -11.87 1.73 -2.72
N THR A 137 -10.67 1.16 -2.59
CA THR A 137 -9.92 1.13 -1.34
C THR A 137 -8.81 2.19 -1.37
N PHE A 138 -8.37 2.61 -0.19
CA PHE A 138 -7.26 3.58 -0.10
C PHE A 138 -6.00 3.07 -0.79
N GLU A 139 -5.78 1.76 -0.79
CA GLU A 139 -4.59 1.14 -1.37
C GLU A 139 -4.79 0.72 -2.83
N ASP A 140 -5.94 0.99 -3.44
CA ASP A 140 -6.14 0.66 -4.85
C ASP A 140 -5.20 1.50 -5.72
N THR A 141 -4.63 0.85 -6.73
CA THR A 141 -3.81 1.48 -7.76
C THR A 141 -4.69 1.81 -8.96
N THR A 142 -4.42 2.94 -9.60
CA THR A 142 -5.17 3.36 -10.79
C THR A 142 -4.90 2.42 -11.96
N ASP A 143 -5.98 2.02 -12.65
CA ASP A 143 -5.91 1.32 -13.93
C ASP A 143 -5.70 2.30 -15.11
N ILE A 144 -5.73 3.62 -14.85
CA ILE A 144 -5.52 4.64 -15.86
C ILE A 144 -4.03 4.70 -16.20
N PRO A 145 -3.63 4.42 -17.46
CA PRO A 145 -2.23 4.48 -17.83
C PRO A 145 -1.69 5.90 -17.75
N ALA A 146 -0.38 6.03 -17.52
CA ALA A 146 0.30 7.31 -17.60
C ALA A 146 0.00 8.00 -18.93
N MET A 147 -0.22 9.32 -18.90
CA MET A 147 -0.53 10.14 -20.10
C MET A 147 -1.82 9.75 -20.85
N ARG A 148 -2.76 8.99 -20.25
CA ARG A 148 -4.00 8.55 -20.93
C ARG A 148 -4.75 9.67 -21.66
N TYR A 149 -4.71 10.88 -21.10
CA TYR A 149 -5.46 12.04 -21.60
C TYR A 149 -4.57 13.13 -22.21
N THR A 150 -3.32 12.79 -22.54
CA THR A 150 -2.41 13.72 -23.21
C THR A 150 -2.80 13.94 -24.66
N ASP A 151 -3.22 12.87 -25.36
CA ASP A 151 -3.62 12.92 -26.77
C ASP A 151 -5.15 12.93 -26.97
N GLU A 152 -5.89 12.34 -26.02
CA GLU A 152 -7.35 12.28 -26.03
C GLU A 152 -7.94 13.11 -24.88
N PRO A 153 -8.86 14.05 -25.13
CA PRO A 153 -9.47 14.83 -24.05
C PRO A 153 -10.24 13.92 -23.09
N ALA A 154 -10.18 14.25 -21.80
CA ALA A 154 -10.94 13.52 -20.78
C ALA A 154 -12.46 13.62 -21.06
N PRO A 155 -13.21 12.51 -20.96
CA PRO A 155 -14.64 12.52 -21.26
C PRO A 155 -15.46 13.28 -20.21
N GLY A 156 -16.42 14.10 -20.65
CA GLY A 156 -17.47 14.68 -19.80
C GLY A 156 -17.04 15.96 -19.03
N PRO A 157 -17.56 16.22 -17.81
CA PRO A 157 -17.36 17.48 -17.07
C PRO A 157 -15.92 17.71 -16.56
N TYR A 158 -15.00 16.82 -16.95
CA TYR A 158 -13.57 16.86 -16.68
C TYR A 158 -12.78 17.49 -17.85
N ASP A 159 -13.47 18.05 -18.84
CA ASP A 159 -12.92 18.85 -19.96
C ASP A 159 -12.29 20.18 -19.51
N ARG A 160 -12.40 20.51 -18.22
CA ARG A 160 -11.85 21.73 -17.66
C ARG A 160 -10.36 21.58 -17.36
N PRO A 161 -9.52 22.52 -17.82
CA PRO A 161 -8.13 22.58 -17.42
C PRO A 161 -8.04 22.60 -15.90
N THR A 162 -7.35 21.60 -15.36
CA THR A 162 -7.12 21.46 -13.93
C THR A 162 -5.64 21.35 -13.69
N GLY A 163 -5.17 21.82 -12.54
CA GLY A 163 -3.76 21.74 -12.19
C GLY A 163 -3.33 20.28 -12.12
N THR A 164 -2.51 19.83 -13.06
CA THR A 164 -1.91 18.49 -13.04
C THR A 164 -0.55 18.55 -12.36
N LEU A 165 -0.21 17.49 -11.62
CA LEU A 165 1.10 17.33 -11.01
C LEU A 165 1.94 16.39 -11.87
N GLN A 166 2.97 16.93 -12.52
CA GLN A 166 3.97 16.15 -13.25
C GLN A 166 5.26 16.12 -12.44
N ILE A 167 5.71 14.92 -12.06
CA ILE A 167 7.01 14.74 -11.42
C ILE A 167 8.03 14.36 -12.49
N PHE A 168 9.09 15.14 -12.60
CA PHE A 168 10.19 14.90 -13.55
C PHE A 168 11.38 14.20 -12.91
N SER A 169 11.70 14.51 -11.65
CA SER A 169 12.80 13.89 -10.92
C SER A 169 12.59 13.99 -9.42
N VAL A 170 13.18 13.04 -8.70
CA VAL A 170 13.31 13.08 -7.24
C VAL A 170 14.78 13.24 -6.92
N LYS A 171 15.12 14.26 -6.13
CA LYS A 171 16.50 14.52 -5.68
C LYS A 171 16.64 14.15 -4.21
N VAL A 172 17.62 13.30 -3.90
CA VAL A 172 18.02 13.02 -2.52
C VAL A 172 18.88 14.18 -2.04
N THR A 173 18.42 14.88 -1.00
CA THR A 173 19.18 15.96 -0.34
C THR A 173 19.68 15.49 1.02
N GLU A 174 20.93 15.79 1.31
CA GLU A 174 21.57 15.45 2.57
C GLU A 174 20.86 16.13 3.75
N THR A 175 20.42 15.34 4.72
CA THR A 175 19.79 15.82 5.95
C THR A 175 20.76 15.56 7.09
N ALA A 176 21.67 16.53 7.29
CA ALA A 176 22.59 16.66 8.42
C ALA A 176 23.80 15.70 8.56
N GLN A 177 23.88 14.57 7.84
CA GLN A 177 25.07 13.67 7.86
C GLN A 177 25.48 13.22 6.45
N GLU A 178 26.78 13.04 6.23
CA GLU A 178 27.36 12.54 4.99
C GLU A 178 26.74 11.19 4.61
N LEU A 179 25.86 11.21 3.60
CA LEU A 179 25.27 10.00 3.02
C LEU A 179 26.38 9.16 2.37
N GLN A 180 26.56 7.94 2.87
CA GLN A 180 27.48 6.98 2.24
C GLN A 180 26.85 6.43 0.97
N TRP A 181 27.35 6.91 -0.17
CA TRP A 181 26.99 6.42 -1.49
C TRP A 181 27.71 5.10 -1.80
N PRO A 182 27.08 4.16 -2.52
CA PRO A 182 25.75 4.22 -3.14
C PRO A 182 24.60 3.99 -2.15
N LEU A 183 23.41 4.52 -2.47
CA LEU A 183 22.21 4.38 -1.65
C LEU A 183 21.26 3.35 -2.25
N ASP A 184 20.88 2.35 -1.45
CA ASP A 184 19.82 1.42 -1.81
C ASP A 184 18.47 1.98 -1.38
N VAL A 185 17.68 2.42 -2.36
CA VAL A 185 16.36 2.99 -2.14
C VAL A 185 15.29 1.93 -2.39
N TYR A 186 14.44 1.73 -1.40
CA TYR A 186 13.26 0.87 -1.46
C TYR A 186 12.06 1.62 -0.88
N GLY A 187 10.86 1.23 -1.29
CA GLY A 187 9.62 1.85 -0.83
C GLY A 187 8.59 2.03 -1.93
N LEU A 188 7.52 2.75 -1.57
CA LEU A 188 6.40 3.07 -2.44
C LEU A 188 6.21 4.59 -2.47
N ILE A 189 6.31 5.18 -3.65
CA ILE A 189 5.90 6.57 -3.91
C ILE A 189 4.66 6.50 -4.77
N ALA A 190 3.56 7.04 -4.25
CA ALA A 190 2.28 7.09 -4.92
C ALA A 190 1.67 8.48 -4.79
N ILE A 191 1.05 8.95 -5.87
CA ILE A 191 0.28 10.19 -5.89
C ILE A 191 -1.18 9.85 -6.13
N ARG A 192 -2.09 10.70 -5.66
CA ARG A 192 -3.50 10.62 -6.02
C ARG A 192 -3.88 11.86 -6.81
N ASP A 193 -4.40 11.67 -8.02
CA ASP A 193 -5.00 12.73 -8.80
C ASP A 193 -6.49 12.83 -8.45
N GLN A 194 -6.94 13.99 -8.00
CA GLN A 194 -8.31 14.18 -7.53
C GLN A 194 -9.34 14.11 -8.67
N LEU A 195 -8.91 14.25 -9.93
CA LEU A 195 -9.81 14.45 -11.07
C LEU A 195 -10.20 13.17 -11.80
N LEU A 196 -9.25 12.27 -12.04
CA LEU A 196 -9.46 11.15 -12.97
C LEU A 196 -9.46 9.79 -12.27
N SER A 197 -8.61 9.59 -11.28
CA SER A 197 -8.58 8.37 -10.47
C SER A 197 -8.30 8.69 -9.02
N ARG A 198 -9.28 8.43 -8.15
CA ARG A 198 -9.13 8.55 -6.69
C ARG A 198 -8.12 7.53 -6.12
N GLU A 199 -7.69 6.60 -6.95
CA GLU A 199 -6.73 5.52 -6.73
C GLU A 199 -5.28 6.03 -6.87
N ARG A 200 -4.33 5.25 -6.35
CA ARG A 200 -2.91 5.57 -6.32
C ARG A 200 -2.29 5.46 -7.71
N ASN A 201 -1.71 6.54 -8.22
CA ASN A 201 -0.76 6.51 -9.32
C ASN A 201 0.62 6.17 -8.76
N ILE A 202 1.09 4.96 -9.03
CA ILE A 202 2.37 4.46 -8.50
C ILE A 202 3.50 4.98 -9.36
N ILE A 203 4.37 5.77 -8.75
CA ILE A 203 5.53 6.39 -9.40
C ILE A 203 6.79 5.58 -9.12
N PHE A 204 6.93 5.08 -7.89
CA PHE A 204 8.05 4.22 -7.53
C PHE A 204 7.55 3.10 -6.65
N ALA A 205 7.91 1.86 -6.97
CA ALA A 205 7.60 0.68 -6.18
C ALA A 205 8.77 -0.29 -6.25
N ARG A 206 9.50 -0.41 -5.15
CA ARG A 206 10.62 -1.35 -4.98
C ARG A 206 10.56 -1.98 -3.60
N SER A 207 10.69 -3.30 -3.58
CA SER A 207 10.75 -4.07 -2.35
C SER A 207 12.17 -4.07 -1.79
N ARG A 208 12.34 -4.52 -0.53
CA ARG A 208 13.65 -4.56 0.14
C ARG A 208 14.64 -5.53 -0.52
N ASP A 209 14.12 -6.55 -1.20
CA ASP A 209 14.86 -7.56 -1.97
C ASP A 209 15.18 -7.10 -3.40
N ASN A 210 14.58 -5.99 -3.85
CA ASN A 210 14.77 -5.42 -5.19
C ASN A 210 14.94 -3.89 -5.10
N CYS A 211 15.97 -3.46 -4.38
CA CYS A 211 16.29 -2.04 -4.22
C CYS A 211 16.75 -1.38 -5.53
N GLN A 212 16.53 -0.07 -5.66
CA GLN A 212 17.20 0.74 -6.66
C GLN A 212 18.45 1.37 -6.04
N THR A 213 19.62 0.97 -6.54
CA THR A 213 20.89 1.56 -6.14
C THR A 213 21.10 2.88 -6.88
N ILE A 214 21.20 3.98 -6.12
CA ILE A 214 21.44 5.32 -6.63
C ILE A 214 22.88 5.71 -6.31
N THR A 215 23.61 6.22 -7.30
CA THR A 215 24.97 6.75 -7.14
C THR A 215 24.95 8.27 -7.23
N LYS A 216 26.04 8.93 -6.81
CA LYS A 216 26.15 10.39 -6.77
C LYS A 216 25.95 11.08 -8.14
N GLU A 217 26.14 10.34 -9.23
CA GLU A 217 26.06 10.82 -10.62
C GLU A 217 24.73 10.46 -11.31
N VAL A 218 23.97 9.51 -10.75
CA VAL A 218 22.74 9.00 -11.35
C VAL A 218 21.53 9.57 -10.60
N VAL A 219 20.79 10.44 -11.25
CA VAL A 219 19.49 10.91 -10.75
C VAL A 219 18.47 9.77 -10.89
N CYS A 220 17.62 9.59 -9.88
CA CYS A 220 16.52 8.64 -9.97
C CYS A 220 15.56 9.08 -11.08
N SER A 221 15.63 8.39 -12.23
CA SER A 221 14.68 8.54 -13.32
C SER A 221 13.45 7.74 -12.94
N ILE A 222 12.29 8.40 -12.97
CA ILE A 222 10.99 7.86 -12.56
C ILE A 222 10.16 7.52 -13.79
#